data_AF-A0A497BWM3-F1
#
_entry.id   AF-A0A497BWM3-F1
#
_cell.length_a   1.000
_cell.length_b   1.000
_cell.length_c   1.000
_cell.angle_alpha   90.00
_cell.angle_beta   90.00
_cell.angle_gamma   90.00
#
_symmetry.space_group_name_H-M   'P 1'
#
loop_
_entity.id
_entity.type
_entity.pdbx_description
1 polymer ?
#
loop_
_entity_poly.entity_id
_entity_poly.type
_entity_poly.pdbx_seq_one_letter_code
_entity_poly.pdbx_strand_id
1 'polypeptide(L)'
;MLIYLLLALPGEPLSSFTLAFVGDVMLGRGVAQALDGDFEAAFAGVQPWLAGADLTFANLESPLTTAPQSAAGYDLRAPPESVTALCAPGFD
;
A
#
# COMPACT_ATOMS: atom_id res chain seq x y z
N MET A 1 -29.86 -19.71 2.66
CA MET A 1 -29.39 -18.34 2.37
C MET A 1 -28.81 -18.35 0.97
N LEU A 2 -29.53 -17.79 0.02
CA LEU A 2 -29.22 -17.82 -1.41
C LEU A 2 -28.20 -16.70 -1.70
N ILE A 3 -26.95 -17.05 -2.04
CA ILE A 3 -25.97 -16.11 -2.60
C ILE A 3 -25.95 -16.39 -4.11
N TYR A 4 -26.29 -15.38 -4.90
CA TYR A 4 -26.31 -15.47 -6.35
C TYR A 4 -24.88 -15.62 -6.87
N LEU A 5 -24.60 -16.84 -7.32
CA LEU A 5 -23.49 -17.20 -8.17
C LEU A 5 -23.80 -16.66 -9.58
N LEU A 6 -23.33 -15.46 -9.91
CA LEU A 6 -23.19 -15.01 -11.30
C LEU A 6 -21.85 -15.56 -11.84
N LEU A 7 -21.78 -16.89 -11.99
CA LEU A 7 -20.76 -17.47 -12.85
C LEU A 7 -21.16 -17.14 -14.29
N ALA A 8 -20.20 -16.62 -15.04
CA ALA A 8 -20.34 -16.26 -16.44
C ALA A 8 -21.05 -17.35 -17.25
N LEU A 9 -21.79 -16.92 -18.28
CA LEU A 9 -22.36 -17.82 -19.26
C LEU A 9 -21.23 -18.70 -19.87
N PRO A 10 -21.49 -19.99 -20.12
CA PRO A 10 -20.47 -20.89 -20.64
C PRO A 10 -19.95 -20.38 -22.00
N GLY A 11 -18.66 -20.04 -22.07
CA GLY A 11 -17.96 -19.65 -23.30
C GLY A 11 -17.40 -18.22 -23.32
N GLU A 12 -17.81 -17.34 -22.41
CA GLU A 12 -17.17 -16.03 -22.27
C GLU A 12 -15.84 -16.16 -21.50
N PRO A 13 -14.74 -15.56 -21.97
CA PRO A 13 -13.51 -15.53 -21.19
C PRO A 13 -13.80 -14.82 -19.87
N LEU A 14 -13.51 -15.49 -18.75
CA LEU A 14 -13.61 -14.88 -17.43
C LEU A 14 -12.55 -13.79 -17.33
N SER A 15 -12.93 -12.54 -17.59
CA SER A 15 -12.11 -11.39 -17.23
C SER A 15 -12.22 -11.19 -15.72
N SER A 16 -11.19 -11.61 -14.99
CA SER A 16 -11.04 -11.23 -13.58
C SER A 16 -10.33 -9.89 -13.48
N PHE A 17 -10.79 -9.07 -12.54
CA PHE A 17 -10.08 -7.86 -12.11
C PHE A 17 -9.75 -8.01 -10.63
N THR A 18 -8.50 -7.78 -10.27
CA THR A 18 -7.94 -8.07 -8.95
C THR A 18 -7.55 -6.78 -8.25
N LEU A 19 -8.00 -6.64 -7.00
CA LEU A 19 -7.70 -5.51 -6.15
C LEU A 19 -6.92 -6.01 -4.94
N ALA A 20 -5.77 -5.40 -4.66
CA ALA A 20 -5.04 -5.61 -3.41
C ALA A 20 -5.31 -4.46 -2.44
N PHE A 21 -5.72 -4.78 -1.22
CA PHE A 21 -5.88 -3.81 -0.14
C PHE A 21 -4.92 -4.15 0.98
N VAL A 22 -3.92 -3.29 1.17
CA VAL A 22 -3.00 -3.35 2.31
C VAL A 22 -3.56 -2.46 3.42
N GLY A 23 -3.35 -2.89 4.66
CA GLY A 23 -3.67 -2.08 5.82
C GLY A 23 -2.72 -0.89 5.96
N ASP A 24 -2.44 -0.54 7.21
CA ASP A 24 -1.67 0.64 7.58
C ASP A 24 -0.22 0.55 7.09
N VAL A 25 0.18 1.52 6.28
CA VAL A 25 1.57 1.73 5.87
C VAL A 25 2.09 3.01 6.54
N MET A 26 3.15 2.83 7.33
CA MET A 26 3.81 3.90 8.08
C MET A 26 5.21 4.12 7.51
N LEU A 27 5.47 5.33 7.01
CA LEU A 27 6.77 5.71 6.43
C LEU A 27 7.58 6.65 7.34
N GLY A 28 7.04 6.98 8.52
CA GLY A 28 7.68 7.81 9.53
C GLY A 28 8.09 7.03 10.79
N ARG A 29 8.63 7.76 11.77
CA ARG A 29 8.98 7.28 13.13
C ARG A 29 9.88 6.03 13.13
N GLY A 30 9.59 5.10 14.05
CA GLY A 30 10.31 3.86 14.30
C GLY A 30 10.42 2.95 13.08
N VAL A 31 9.50 3.03 12.13
CA VAL A 31 9.58 2.22 10.90
C VAL A 31 10.69 2.75 10.00
N ALA A 32 10.69 4.04 9.69
CA ALA A 32 11.76 4.67 8.91
C ALA A 32 13.13 4.49 9.57
N GLN A 33 13.18 4.61 10.90
CA GLN A 33 14.41 4.44 11.69
C GLN A 33 14.91 2.99 11.69
N ALA A 34 14.01 2.01 11.80
CA ALA A 34 14.37 0.59 11.80
C ALA A 34 14.84 0.10 10.43
N LEU A 35 14.34 0.72 9.35
CA LEU A 35 14.68 0.37 7.99
C LEU A 35 15.88 1.18 7.44
N ASP A 36 16.34 2.21 8.16
CA ASP A 36 17.32 3.18 7.64
C ASP A 36 16.93 3.74 6.24
N GLY A 37 15.62 3.85 6.00
CA GLY A 37 15.07 4.24 4.69
C GLY A 37 15.00 3.13 3.63
N ASP A 38 15.46 1.90 3.90
CA ASP A 38 15.32 0.75 3.00
C ASP A 38 13.92 0.14 3.08
N PHE A 39 12.96 0.80 2.44
CA PHE A 39 11.58 0.33 2.37
C PHE A 39 11.39 -0.80 1.36
N GLU A 40 12.30 -0.97 0.39
CA GLU A 40 12.23 -2.09 -0.55
C GLU A 40 12.33 -3.42 0.19
N ALA A 41 13.27 -3.52 1.14
CA ALA A 41 13.41 -4.70 1.99
C ALA A 41 12.13 -5.01 2.80
N ALA A 42 11.38 -3.98 3.23
CA ALA A 42 10.15 -4.16 4.01
C ALA A 42 9.01 -4.81 3.20
N PHE A 43 8.95 -4.54 1.89
CA PHE A 43 7.92 -5.07 1.00
C PHE A 43 8.37 -6.26 0.15
N ALA A 44 9.67 -6.58 0.11
CA ALA A 44 10.21 -7.66 -0.73
C ALA A 44 9.48 -8.99 -0.54
N GLY A 45 9.08 -9.30 0.69
CA GLY A 45 8.35 -10.51 1.02
C GLY A 45 6.94 -10.56 0.42
N VAL A 46 6.30 -9.42 0.13
CA VAL A 46 4.91 -9.31 -0.34
C VAL A 46 4.76 -8.74 -1.76
N GLN A 47 5.84 -8.23 -2.35
CA GLN A 47 5.86 -7.59 -3.66
C GLN A 47 5.18 -8.42 -4.78
N PRO A 48 5.29 -9.76 -4.85
CA PRO A 48 4.61 -10.53 -5.90
C PRO A 48 3.08 -10.40 -5.89
N TRP A 49 2.47 -10.16 -4.73
CA TRP A 49 1.02 -9.96 -4.63
C TRP A 49 0.60 -8.52 -4.90
N LEU A 50 1.45 -7.54 -4.53
CA LEU A 50 1.20 -6.13 -4.77
C LEU A 50 1.33 -5.80 -6.27
N ALA A 51 2.43 -6.20 -6.90
CA ALA A 51 2.67 -5.97 -8.33
C ALA A 51 1.85 -6.91 -9.25
N GLY A 52 1.25 -7.96 -8.69
CA GLY A 52 0.44 -8.93 -9.43
C GLY A 52 -1.04 -8.58 -9.53
N ALA A 53 -1.52 -7.61 -8.74
CA ALA A 53 -2.90 -7.13 -8.80
C ALA A 53 -3.05 -6.10 -9.93
N ASP A 54 -4.28 -5.95 -10.43
CA ASP A 54 -4.59 -4.90 -11.42
C ASP A 54 -4.60 -3.49 -10.79
N LEU A 55 -4.84 -3.41 -9.48
CA LEU A 55 -4.75 -2.18 -8.70
C LEU A 55 -4.49 -2.48 -7.21
N THR A 56 -3.57 -1.73 -6.61
CA THR A 56 -3.11 -1.95 -5.24
C THR A 56 -3.21 -0.69 -4.40
N PHE A 57 -3.94 -0.78 -3.28
CA PHE A 57 -4.13 0.31 -2.33
C PHE A 57 -3.48 0.01 -0.99
N ALA A 58 -3.10 1.07 -0.27
CA ALA A 58 -2.73 1.02 1.14
C ALA A 58 -3.43 2.12 1.94
N ASN A 59 -3.65 1.88 3.23
CA ASN A 59 -3.95 2.97 4.14
C ASN A 59 -2.66 3.70 4.52
N LEU A 60 -2.39 4.84 3.88
CA LEU A 60 -1.19 5.63 4.16
C LEU A 60 -1.37 6.44 5.45
N GLU A 61 -0.80 5.93 6.54
CA GLU A 61 -0.88 6.55 7.86
C GLU A 61 0.11 7.70 8.04
N SER A 62 1.07 7.84 7.13
CA SER A 62 2.05 8.93 7.15
C SER A 62 1.60 10.11 6.28
N PRO A 63 1.27 11.26 6.87
CA PRO A 63 1.11 12.48 6.08
C PRO A 63 2.44 12.85 5.42
N LEU A 64 2.46 12.87 4.09
CA LEU A 64 3.63 13.27 3.31
C LEU A 64 3.65 14.79 3.20
N THR A 65 4.55 15.44 3.94
CA THR A 65 4.50 16.91 4.08
C THR A 65 5.84 17.53 4.46
N THR A 66 6.01 18.80 4.08
CA THR A 66 7.08 19.67 4.58
C THR A 66 6.63 20.58 5.72
N ALA A 67 5.34 20.56 6.08
CA ALA A 67 4.81 21.37 7.17
C ALA A 67 5.42 20.92 8.51
N PRO A 68 5.80 21.85 9.41
CA PRO A 68 6.31 21.51 10.74
C PRO A 68 5.22 20.89 11.61
N GLN A 69 5.63 20.20 12.68
CA GLN A 69 4.69 19.65 13.66
C GLN A 69 4.02 20.83 14.38
N SER A 70 2.69 20.87 14.33
CA SER A 70 1.91 21.97 14.89
C SER A 70 1.39 21.71 16.30
N ALA A 71 1.40 20.46 16.77
CA ALA A 71 0.90 20.06 18.08
C ALA A 71 1.70 18.91 18.69
N ALA A 72 1.74 18.85 20.02
CA ALA A 72 2.31 17.72 20.75
C ALA A 72 1.53 16.43 20.45
N GLY A 73 2.25 15.29 20.38
CA GLY A 73 1.66 13.99 20.08
C GLY A 73 2.58 13.14 19.21
N TYR A 74 2.03 12.04 18.66
CA TYR A 74 2.76 11.20 17.73
C TYR A 74 2.99 11.92 16.41
N ASP A 75 4.26 12.04 16.03
CA ASP A 75 4.65 12.60 14.75
C ASP A 75 4.66 11.50 13.67
N LEU A 76 3.55 11.33 12.93
CA LEU A 76 3.45 10.30 11.88
C LEU A 76 4.01 10.76 10.53
N ARG A 77 4.48 12.01 10.43
CA ARG A 77 4.86 12.62 9.17
C ARG A 77 6.05 11.89 8.56
N ALA A 78 6.04 11.81 7.24
CA ALA A 78 7.18 11.43 6.44
C ALA A 78 7.45 12.54 5.41
N PRO A 79 8.69 12.71 4.95
CA PRO A 79 8.98 13.72 3.95
C PRO A 79 8.33 13.33 2.59
N PRO A 80 7.99 14.29 1.72
CA PRO A 80 7.28 14.00 0.48
C PRO A 80 7.96 12.97 -0.44
N GLU A 81 9.29 12.95 -0.46
CA GLU A 81 10.09 11.99 -1.23
C GLU A 81 9.90 10.53 -0.81
N SER A 82 9.39 10.27 0.40
CA SER A 82 9.07 8.92 0.88
C SER A 82 7.98 8.24 0.06
N VAL A 83 7.24 8.96 -0.80
CA VAL A 83 6.31 8.34 -1.77
C VAL A 83 7.00 7.30 -2.66
N THR A 84 8.30 7.46 -2.93
CA THR A 84 9.09 6.52 -3.75
C THR A 84 9.12 5.11 -3.16
N ALA A 85 9.01 4.98 -1.83
CA ALA A 85 8.91 3.70 -1.14
C ALA A 85 7.64 2.91 -1.48
N LEU A 86 6.60 3.57 -2.00
CA LEU A 86 5.31 2.95 -2.36
C LEU A 86 5.29 2.51 -3.84
N CYS A 87 5.96 3.25 -4.72
CA CYS A 87 5.95 2.94 -6.15
C CYS A 87 6.71 1.64 -6.47
N ALA A 88 7.89 1.45 -5.88
CA ALA A 88 8.74 0.28 -6.14
C ALA A 88 8.08 -1.09 -5.86
N PRO A 89 7.33 -1.28 -4.76
CA PRO A 89 6.63 -2.54 -4.48
C PRO A 89 5.32 -2.73 -5.26
N GLY A 90 4.83 -1.71 -5.99
CA GLY A 90 3.63 -1.81 -6.83
C GLY A 90 2.33 -1.30 -6.20
N PHE A 91 2.39 -0.26 -5.36
CA PHE A 91 1.19 0.50 -4.96
C PHE A 91 0.82 1.55 -6.03
N ASP A 92 -0.48 1.82 -6.15
CA ASP A 92 -1.08 2.80 -7.07
C ASP A 92 -1.61 4.06 -6.38
#